data_AF-A0A1T4ZK58-F1
#
_entry.id   AF-A0A1T4ZK58-F1
#
_cell.length_a   1.000
_cell.length_b   1.000
_cell.length_c   1.000
_cell.angle_alpha   90.00
_cell.angle_beta   90.00
_cell.angle_gamma   90.00
#
_symmetry.space_group_name_H-M   'P 1'
#
loop_
_entity.id
_entity.type
_entity.pdbx_description
1 polymer ?
#
loop_
_entity_poly.entity_id
_entity_poly.type
_entity_poly.pdbx_seq_one_letter_code
_entity_poly.pdbx_strand_id
1 'polypeptide(L)' 'MQSIQFKGHIGEDGILRVQMPAEFKDRDLEAIVIFQAKSETPKHGNWQPGFFEEVIGGWVGEPLVRENQGQYEIRENLF' A
#
# COMPACT_ATOMS: atom_id res chain seq x y z
N MET A 1 13.40 -31.64 7.96
CA MET A 1 13.54 -30.19 7.73
C MET A 1 12.15 -29.59 7.73
N GLN A 2 11.80 -28.78 8.73
CA GLN A 2 10.50 -28.10 8.80
C GLN A 2 10.74 -26.60 8.61
N SER A 3 9.87 -25.94 7.84
CA SER A 3 9.99 -24.50 7.54
C SER A 3 8.85 -23.72 8.20
N ILE A 4 9.19 -22.55 8.74
CA ILE A 4 8.22 -21.60 9.29
C ILE A 4 8.20 -20.39 8.36
N GLN A 5 7.08 -20.16 7.69
CA GLN A 5 6.84 -18.94 6.91
C GLN A 5 6.02 -17.95 7.74
N PHE A 6 6.59 -16.79 8.02
CA PHE A 6 5.89 -15.72 8.74
C PHE A 6 6.29 -14.36 8.18
N LYS A 7 5.49 -13.33 8.49
CA LYS A 7 5.80 -11.94 8.20
C LYS A 7 6.01 -11.22 9.53
N GLY A 8 7.14 -10.53 9.67
CA GLY A 8 7.47 -9.74 10.85
C GLY A 8 7.92 -8.34 10.45
N HIS A 9 7.60 -7.36 11.27
CA HIS A 9 8.18 -6.03 11.18
C HIS A 9 9.40 -5.97 12.10
N ILE A 10 10.51 -5.46 11.57
CA ILE A 10 11.71 -5.18 12.35
C ILE A 10 11.58 -3.73 12.81
N GLY A 11 11.50 -3.53 14.12
CA GLY A 11 11.41 -2.21 14.72
C GLY A 11 12.77 -1.52 14.78
N GLU A 12 12.83 -0.38 15.46
CA GLU A 12 14.06 0.40 15.64
C GLU A 12 15.17 -0.37 16.37
N ASP A 13 14.82 -1.42 17.12
CA ASP A 13 15.77 -2.31 17.80
C ASP A 13 16.54 -3.23 16.85
N GLY A 14 16.09 -3.38 15.61
CA GLY A 14 16.73 -4.23 14.60
C GLY A 14 16.50 -5.73 14.81
N ILE A 15 15.57 -6.15 15.68
CA ILE A 15 15.41 -7.55 16.07
C ILE A 15 14.18 -8.19 15.40
N LEU A 16 14.39 -9.31 14.69
CA LEU A 16 13.32 -10.18 14.21
C LEU A 16 12.99 -11.27 15.24
N ARG A 17 11.79 -11.23 15.83
CA ARG A 17 11.34 -12.22 16.82
C ARG A 17 10.62 -13.38 16.14
N VAL A 18 11.10 -14.61 16.36
CA VAL A 18 10.46 -15.85 15.89
C VAL A 18 9.87 -16.59 17.10
N GLN A 19 8.56 -16.83 17.10
CA GLN A 19 7.92 -17.63 18.15
C GLN A 19 7.80 -19.09 17.69
N MET A 20 8.43 -20.00 18.42
CA MET A 20 8.39 -21.43 18.11
C MET A 20 7.05 -22.04 18.56
N PRO A 21 6.46 -22.96 17.76
CA PRO A 21 5.31 -23.73 18.20
C PRO A 21 5.58 -24.51 19.48
N ALA A 22 4.55 -24.73 20.29
CA ALA A 22 4.66 -25.36 21.61
C ALA A 22 5.24 -26.79 21.57
N GLU A 23 5.13 -27.48 20.43
CA GLU A 23 5.70 -28.81 20.21
C GLU A 23 7.24 -28.85 20.27
N PHE A 24 7.91 -27.70 20.16
CA PHE A 24 9.36 -27.54 20.29
C PHE A 24 9.81 -26.97 21.63
N LYS A 25 8.91 -26.90 22.62
CA LYS A 25 9.24 -26.41 23.96
C LYS A 25 10.32 -27.27 24.61
N ASP A 26 11.32 -26.61 25.19
CA ASP A 26 12.42 -27.25 25.96
C ASP A 26 13.23 -28.26 25.12
N ARG A 27 13.58 -27.88 23.89
CA ARG A 27 14.39 -28.68 22.96
C ARG A 27 15.44 -27.84 22.28
N ASP A 28 16.62 -28.42 22.10
CA ASP A 28 17.67 -27.84 21.27
C ASP A 28 17.30 -27.96 19.79
N LEU A 29 17.51 -26.87 19.04
CA LEU A 29 17.18 -26.79 17.63
C LEU A 29 18.27 -26.06 16.85
N GLU A 30 18.60 -26.62 15.68
CA GLU A 30 19.46 -25.97 14.69
C GLU A 30 18.57 -25.36 13.61
N ALA A 31 18.67 -24.05 13.40
CA ALA A 31 17.80 -23.29 12.51
C ALA A 31 18.59 -22.47 11.50
N ILE A 32 18.07 -22.42 10.27
CA ILE A 32 18.56 -21.55 9.19
C ILE A 32 17.50 -20.50 8.90
N VAL A 33 17.89 -19.24 8.90
CA VAL A 33 16.99 -18.11 8.62
C VAL A 33 17.25 -17.62 7.19
N ILE A 34 16.21 -17.68 6.35
CA ILE A 34 16.21 -17.09 5.01
C ILE A 34 15.17 -15.98 5.01
N PHE A 35 15.57 -14.76 4.69
CA PHE A 35 14.67 -13.61 4.65
C PHE A 35 14.83 -12.84 3.33
N GLN A 36 13.75 -12.16 2.94
CA GLN A 36 13.74 -11.24 1.82
C GLN A 36 13.17 -9.92 2.33
N ALA A 37 13.95 -8.84 2.22
CA ALA A 37 13.44 -7.51 2.50
C ALA A 37 12.28 -7.23 1.55
N LYS A 38 11.12 -6.89 2.10
CA LYS A 38 10.01 -6.43 1.27
C LYS A 38 10.39 -5.04 0.80
N SER A 39 10.78 -4.89 -0.47
CA SER A 39 10.82 -3.59 -1.11
C SER A 39 9.43 -2.99 -0.95
N GLU A 40 9.35 -1.70 -0.62
CA GLU A 40 8.07 -0.99 -0.72
C GLU A 40 7.54 -1.27 -2.13
N THR A 41 6.45 -2.03 -2.22
CA THR A 41 5.64 -2.08 -3.43
C THR A 41 5.45 -0.64 -3.86
N PRO A 42 5.69 -0.28 -5.14
CA PRO A 42 5.45 1.08 -5.60
C PRO A 42 4.05 1.42 -5.14
N LYS A 43 3.92 2.45 -4.31
CA LYS A 43 2.66 2.85 -3.69
C LYS A 43 1.63 2.88 -4.82
N HIS A 44 0.73 1.90 -4.86
CA HIS A 44 -0.34 1.77 -5.87
C HIS A 44 -1.42 2.86 -5.66
N GLY A 45 -0.97 4.09 -5.45
CA GLY A 45 -1.75 5.26 -5.07
C GLY A 45 -0.92 6.55 -5.05
N ASN A 46 0.38 6.50 -5.33
CA ASN A 46 1.14 7.72 -5.58
C ASN A 46 1.13 7.98 -7.09
N TRP A 47 0.82 9.24 -7.45
CA TRP A 47 1.06 9.74 -8.79
C TRP A 47 2.49 9.42 -9.22
N GLN A 48 2.64 9.13 -10.52
CA GLN A 48 3.96 8.92 -11.10
C GLN A 48 4.88 10.10 -10.75
N PRO A 49 6.18 9.85 -10.44
CA PRO A 49 7.11 10.92 -10.09
C PRO A 49 7.07 12.04 -11.14
N GLY A 50 7.01 13.29 -10.70
CA GLY A 50 6.93 14.45 -11.60
C GLY A 50 5.52 14.81 -12.08
N PHE A 51 4.47 14.07 -11.72
CA PHE A 51 3.11 14.34 -12.21
C PHE A 51 2.62 15.76 -11.84
N PHE A 52 2.93 16.27 -10.65
CA PHE A 52 2.50 17.61 -10.23
C PHE A 52 3.44 18.72 -10.69
N GLU A 53 4.65 18.37 -11.11
CA GLU A 53 5.66 19.33 -11.55
C GLU A 53 5.61 19.50 -13.08
N GLU A 54 5.34 18.42 -13.81
CA GLU A 54 5.47 18.34 -15.27
C GLU A 54 4.13 18.20 -15.99
N VAL A 55 3.12 17.57 -15.36
CA VAL A 55 1.88 17.20 -16.05
C VAL A 55 0.71 18.12 -15.69
N ILE A 56 0.60 18.56 -14.44
CA ILE A 56 -0.47 19.48 -14.02
C ILE A 56 -0.36 20.82 -14.76
N GLY A 57 -1.47 21.28 -15.33
CA GLY A 57 -1.49 22.53 -16.11
C GLY A 57 -0.86 22.44 -17.51
N GLY A 58 -0.34 21.27 -17.92
CA GLY A 58 0.23 21.03 -19.25
C GLY A 58 -0.80 20.76 -20.35
N TRP A 59 -2.07 21.13 -20.18
CA TRP A 59 -3.08 20.92 -21.20
C TRP A 59 -2.88 21.89 -22.38
N VAL A 60 -2.54 21.36 -23.55
CA VAL A 60 -2.31 22.12 -24.81
C VAL A 60 -3.44 21.89 -25.84
N GLY A 61 -4.47 21.13 -25.47
CA GLY A 61 -5.61 20.85 -26.36
C GLY A 61 -6.58 22.02 -26.47
N GLU A 62 -7.82 21.71 -26.83
CA GLU A 62 -8.90 22.68 -26.93
C GLU A 62 -9.16 23.41 -25.60
N PRO A 63 -9.65 24.66 -25.62
CA PRO A 63 -10.00 25.38 -24.40
C PRO A 63 -10.90 24.54 -23.47
N LEU A 64 -10.60 24.53 -22.18
CA LEU A 64 -11.47 23.90 -21.19
C LEU A 64 -12.78 24.71 -21.10
N VAL A 65 -13.83 24.20 -21.72
CA VAL A 65 -15.17 24.80 -21.69
C VAL A 65 -16.03 24.08 -20.67
N ARG A 66 -16.75 24.85 -19.86
CA ARG A 66 -17.79 24.30 -18.98
C ARG A 66 -19.03 24.01 -19.81
N GLU A 67 -19.34 22.73 -19.98
CA GLU A 67 -20.55 22.27 -20.64
C GLU A 67 -21.82 22.74 -19.91
N ASN A 68 -22.96 22.70 -20.62
CA ASN A 68 -24.25 23.00 -20.04
C ASN A 68 -24.53 22.06 -18.86
N GLN A 69 -24.87 22.62 -17.70
CA GLN A 69 -25.11 21.86 -16.46
C GLN A 69 -26.43 21.07 -16.47
N GLY A 70 -27.21 21.16 -17.54
CA GLY A 70 -28.51 20.52 -17.66
C GLY A 70 -29.58 21.22 -16.85
N GLN A 71 -30.73 20.56 -16.71
CA GLN A 71 -31.83 21.03 -15.87
C GLN A 71 -31.69 20.46 -14.47
N TYR A 72 -32.14 21.23 -13.47
CA TYR A 72 -32.26 20.71 -12.12
C TYR A 72 -33.24 19.55 -12.06
N GLU A 73 -32.99 18.63 -11.13
CA GLU A 73 -33.96 17.60 -10.76
C GLU A 73 -35.25 18.27 -10.26
N ILE A 74 -36.40 17.77 -10.71
CA ILE A 74 -37.69 18.16 -10.16
C ILE A 74 -37.83 17.45 -8.81
N ARG A 75 -37.90 18.23 -7.73
CA ARG A 75 -38.11 17.71 -6.37
C ARG A 75 -39.54 17.99 -5.92
N GLU A 76 -40.07 17.09 -5.09
CA GLU A 76 -41.36 17.30 -4.44
C GLU A 76 -41.31 18.52 -3.53
N ASN A 77 -42.44 19.23 -3.42
CA ASN A 77 -42.55 20.32 -2.45
C ASN A 77 -42.48 19.74 -1.04
N LEU A 78 -41.63 20.33 -0.21
CA LEU A 78 -41.70 20.12 1.22
C LEU A 78 -42.85 21.02 1.71
N PHE A 79 -43.94 20.36 2.12
CA PHE A 79 -45.19 20.90 2.69
C PHE A 79 -46.28 21.33 1.70
#